data_AF-A0A1G3R0Q5-F1
#
_entry.id   AF-A0A1G3R0Q5-F1
#
_cell.length_a   1.000
_cell.length_b   1.000
_cell.length_c   1.000
_cell.angle_alpha   90.00
_cell.angle_beta   90.00
_cell.angle_gamma   90.00
#
_symmetry.space_group_name_H-M   'P 1'
#
loop_
_entity.id
_entity.type
_entity.pdbx_description
1 polymer ?
#
loop_
_entity_poly.entity_id
_entity_poly.type
_entity_poly.pdbx_seq_one_letter_code
_entity_poly.pdbx_strand_id
1 'polypeptide(L)' 'MEKIGDVLVRIGAMTAEQVEEVLRTQKAGDTRIFGEIAIELGYINDEALRRYVEIVHQEKK' A
#
# COMPACT_ATOMS: atom_id res chain seq x y z
N MET A 1 -0.39 -8.47 12.29
CA MET A 1 -0.38 -8.29 10.82
C MET A 1 0.06 -6.87 10.59
N GLU A 2 1.25 -6.67 10.01
CA GLU A 2 1.72 -5.36 9.57
C GLU A 2 0.77 -4.82 8.49
N LYS A 3 0.49 -3.50 8.46
CA LYS A 3 -0.41 -2.92 7.44
C LYS A 3 0.36 -2.78 6.13
N ILE A 4 -0.35 -2.88 5.01
CA ILE A 4 0.23 -2.72 3.67
C ILE A 4 1.02 -1.41 3.51
N GLY A 5 0.49 -0.30 4.03
CA GLY A 5 1.17 1.00 3.97
C GLY A 5 2.53 1.00 4.68
N ASP A 6 2.63 0.35 5.85
CA ASP A 6 3.88 0.30 6.62
C ASP A 6 4.95 -0.49 5.86
N VAL A 7 4.57 -1.63 5.26
CA VAL A 7 5.48 -2.43 4.42
C VAL A 7 5.92 -1.66 3.18
N LEU A 8 4.99 -0.98 2.50
CA LEU A 8 5.29 -0.21 1.29
C LEU A 8 6.25 0.95 1.59
N VAL A 9 6.14 1.59 2.76
CA VAL A 9 7.12 2.60 3.23
C VAL A 9 8.47 1.96 3.52
N ARG A 10 8.48 0.83 4.24
CA ARG A 10 9.70 0.11 4.61
C ARG A 10 10.52 -0.34 3.40
N ILE A 11 9.88 -0.68 2.27
CA ILE A 11 10.55 -1.08 1.02
C ILE A 11 10.83 0.09 0.07
N GLY A 12 10.48 1.32 0.46
CA GLY A 12 10.68 2.54 -0.35
C GLY A 12 9.72 2.68 -1.54
N ALA A 13 8.62 1.93 -1.56
CA ALA A 13 7.60 2.03 -2.60
C ALA A 13 6.60 3.18 -2.37
N MET A 14 6.45 3.64 -1.12
CA MET A 14 5.62 4.80 -0.76
C MET A 14 6.29 5.64 0.32
N THR A 15 5.87 6.89 0.50
CA THR A 15 6.18 7.70 1.68
C THR A 15 5.06 7.62 2.72
N ALA A 16 5.33 8.04 3.95
CA ALA A 16 4.31 8.08 5.01
C ALA A 16 3.14 9.00 4.65
N GLU A 17 3.43 10.13 3.98
CA GLU A 17 2.45 11.11 3.52
C GLU A 17 1.52 10.53 2.45
N GLN A 18 2.09 9.76 1.50
CA GLN A 18 1.31 9.06 0.46
C GLN A 18 0.40 7.99 1.08
N VAL A 19 0.88 7.25 2.09
CA VAL A 19 0.04 6.30 2.83
C VAL A 19 -1.10 7.03 3.53
N GLU A 20 -0.83 8.17 4.16
CA GLU A 20 -1.87 8.96 4.82
C GLU A 20 -2.92 9.45 3.83
N GLU A 21 -2.52 9.87 2.64
CA GLU A 21 -3.43 10.32 1.59
C GLU A 21 -4.37 9.20 1.12
N VAL A 22 -3.85 8.00 0.89
CA VAL A 22 -4.68 6.83 0.54
C VAL A 22 -5.68 6.52 1.66
N LEU A 23 -5.25 6.56 2.92
CA LEU A 23 -6.12 6.33 4.08
C LEU A 23 -7.18 7.42 4.23
N ARG A 24 -6.86 8.68 3.93
CA ARG A 24 -7.83 9.78 3.92
C ARG A 24 -8.89 9.55 2.84
N THR A 25 -8.49 9.11 1.65
CA THR A 25 -9.41 8.78 0.54
C THR A 25 -10.37 7.64 0.93
N GLN A 26 -9.88 6.57 1.55
CA GLN A 26 -10.75 5.50 2.08
C GLN A 26 -11.73 6.01 3.14
N LYS A 27 -11.25 6.85 4.08
CA LYS A 27 -12.10 7.44 5.12
C LYS A 27 -13.14 8.42 4.58
N ALA A 28 -12.89 9.02 3.42
CA ALA A 28 -13.82 9.90 2.73
C ALA A 28 -14.98 9.16 2.04
N GLY A 29 -15.02 7.82 2.13
CA GLY A 29 -16.11 7.00 1.62
C GLY A 29 -15.77 6.19 0.37
N ASP A 30 -14.50 6.21 -0.07
CA ASP A 30 -14.05 5.34 -1.15
C ASP A 30 -14.03 3.87 -0.68
N THR A 31 -14.79 3.02 -1.36
CA THR A 31 -14.94 1.60 -1.02
C THR A 31 -13.81 0.72 -1.55
N ARG A 32 -12.93 1.27 -2.39
CA ARG A 32 -11.80 0.54 -2.97
C ARG A 32 -10.78 0.17 -1.89
N ILE A 33 -10.05 -0.91 -2.15
CA ILE A 33 -8.98 -1.34 -1.25
C ILE A 33 -7.77 -0.40 -1.39
N PHE A 34 -6.93 -0.36 -0.35
CA PHE A 34 -5.77 0.53 -0.28
C PHE A 34 -4.91 0.49 -1.55
N GLY A 35 -4.60 -0.70 -2.05
CA GLY A 35 -3.75 -0.88 -3.24
C GLY A 35 -4.33 -0.28 -4.51
N GLU A 36 -5.65 -0.39 -4.72
CA GLU A 36 -6.32 0.18 -5.89
C GLU A 36 -6.25 1.71 -5.89
N ILE A 37 -6.49 2.32 -4.74
CA ILE A 37 -6.39 3.78 -4.58
C ILE A 37 -4.94 4.24 -4.77
N ALA A 38 -3.97 3.51 -4.21
CA ALA A 38 -2.56 3.84 -4.34
C ALA A 38 -2.05 3.75 -5.79
N ILE A 39 -2.59 2.82 -6.60
CA ILE A 39 -2.31 2.72 -8.04
C ILE A 39 -2.96 3.89 -8.79
N GLU A 40 -4.23 4.20 -8.50
CA GLU A 40 -4.95 5.32 -9.14
C GLU A 40 -4.28 6.68 -8.86
N LEU A 41 -3.76 6.88 -7.64
CA LEU A 41 -3.00 8.07 -7.26
C LEU A 41 -1.56 8.08 -7.81
N GLY A 42 -1.12 7.01 -8.48
CA GLY A 42 0.21 6.89 -9.08
C GLY A 42 1.35 6.70 -8.07
N TYR A 43 1.05 6.33 -6.82
CA TYR A 43 2.06 6.12 -5.78
C TYR A 43 2.75 4.78 -5.89
N ILE A 44 2.04 3.76 -6.37
CA ILE A 44 2.59 2.42 -6.61
C ILE A 44 2.13 1.90 -7.97
N ASN A 45 2.79 0.84 -8.42
CA ASN A 45 2.42 0.06 -9.60
C ASN A 45 2.28 -1.42 -9.23
N ASP A 46 1.93 -2.25 -10.22
CA ASP A 46 1.78 -3.70 -10.04
C ASP A 46 3.05 -4.39 -9.52
N GLU A 47 4.23 -3.88 -9.87
CA GLU A 47 5.51 -4.41 -9.41
C GLU A 47 5.70 -4.21 -7.90
N ALA A 48 5.42 -3.00 -7.40
CA ALA A 48 5.46 -2.71 -5.97
C ALA A 48 4.46 -3.57 -5.19
N LEU A 49 3.25 -3.77 -5.73
CA LEU A 49 2.24 -4.63 -5.12
C LEU A 49 2.68 -6.10 -5.08
N ARG A 50 3.29 -6.58 -6.17
CA ARG A 50 3.84 -7.94 -6.22
C ARG A 50 4.95 -8.14 -5.18
N ARG A 51 5.87 -7.18 -5.04
CA ARG A 51 6.93 -7.22 -4.02
C ARG A 51 6.37 -7.25 -2.61
N TYR A 52 5.31 -6.48 -2.33
CA TYR A 52 4.60 -6.52 -1.06
C TYR A 52 4.05 -7.93 -0.76
N VAL A 53 3.35 -8.54 -1.72
CA VAL A 53 2.78 -9.89 -1.55
C VAL A 53 3.88 -10.92 -1.29
N GLU A 54 4.99 -10.85 -2.02
CA GLU A 54 6.14 -11.76 -1.81
C GLU A 54 6.70 -11.64 -0.39
N ILE A 55 6.92 -10.42 0.11
CA ILE A 55 7.47 -10.18 1.47
C ILE A 55 6.52 -10.71 2.55
N VAL A 56 5.25 -10.34 2.49
CA VAL A 56 4.27 -10.75 3.52
C VAL A 56 3.99 -12.26 3.50
N HIS A 57 4.21 -12.94 2.36
CA HIS A 57 4.09 -14.40 2.29
C HIS A 57 5.31 -15.13 2.87
N GLN A 58 6.52 -14.57 2.73
CA GLN A 58 7.75 -15.15 3.29
C GLN A 58 7.79 -15.02 4.82
N GLU A 59 7.28 -13.93 5.40
CA GLU A 59 7.22 -13.72 6.86
C GLU A 59 6.22 -14.64 7.58
N LYS A 60 5.36 -15.36 6.84
CA LYS A 60 4.36 -16.29 7.40
C LYS A 60 4.81 -17.76 7.40
N LYS A 61 6.02 -18.06 6.96
CA LYS A 61 6.67 -19.38 7.09
C LYS A 61 7.46 -19.46 8.39
#